data_AF-I3TDC1-F1
#
_entry.id   AF-I3TDC1-F1
#
_cell.length_a   1.000
_cell.length_b   1.000
_cell.length_c   1.000
_cell.angle_alpha   90.00
_cell.angle_beta   90.00
_cell.angle_gamma   90.00
#
_symmetry.space_group_name_H-M   'P 1'
#
loop_
_entity.id
_entity.type
_entity.pdbx_description
1 polymer ?
#
loop_
_entity_poly.entity_id
_entity_poly.type
_entity_poly.pdbx_seq_one_letter_code
_entity_poly.pdbx_strand_id
1 'polypeptide(L)'
;MRINSKNILFHEIIGLRVRVLSYTDTNLNGLEGVVIDETLKTLLIETAEGRRIRVFKPSGVFEFKLPHGEVVVIKGDLILGRPAERLKRLKRRLK
;
A
#
# COMPACT_ATOMS: atom_id res chain seq x y z
N MET A 1 1.83 -17.77 4.42
CA MET A 1 1.89 -17.54 2.96
C MET A 1 2.69 -16.27 2.72
N ARG A 2 3.73 -16.31 1.87
CA ARG A 2 4.56 -15.13 1.56
C ARG A 2 3.76 -14.14 0.70
N ILE A 3 4.05 -12.84 0.85
CA ILE A 3 3.45 -11.80 0.01
C ILE A 3 3.96 -11.92 -1.44
N ASN A 4 3.05 -11.73 -2.40
CA ASN A 4 3.32 -11.71 -3.84
C ASN A 4 2.25 -10.86 -4.55
N SER A 5 2.43 -10.61 -5.85
CA SER A 5 1.46 -9.88 -6.68
C SER A 5 0.02 -10.41 -6.63
N LYS A 6 -0.17 -11.71 -6.39
CA LYS A 6 -1.52 -12.33 -6.35
C LYS A 6 -2.24 -12.14 -5.01
N ASN A 7 -1.52 -11.87 -3.93
CA ASN A 7 -2.11 -11.81 -2.58
C ASN A 7 -1.87 -10.51 -1.81
N ILE A 8 -1.08 -9.57 -2.33
CA ILE A 8 -0.79 -8.27 -1.69
C ILE A 8 -2.05 -7.51 -1.25
N LEU A 9 -3.14 -7.57 -2.03
CA LEU A 9 -4.41 -6.92 -1.67
C LEU A 9 -4.97 -7.37 -0.31
N PHE A 10 -4.59 -8.57 0.11
CA PHE A 10 -5.05 -9.21 1.33
C PHE A 10 -3.93 -9.41 2.36
N HIS A 11 -2.73 -8.90 2.10
CA HIS A 11 -1.55 -9.09 2.96
C HIS A 11 -1.16 -7.78 3.67
N GLU A 12 -0.26 -7.89 4.63
CA GLU A 12 0.36 -6.76 5.31
C GLU A 12 1.19 -5.94 4.32
N ILE A 13 1.01 -4.61 4.35
CA ILE A 13 1.74 -3.67 3.49
C ILE A 13 2.61 -2.70 4.29
N ILE A 14 2.49 -2.70 5.63
CA ILE A 14 3.41 -1.99 6.53
C ILE A 14 4.82 -2.60 6.36
N GLY A 15 5.83 -1.73 6.32
CA GLY A 15 7.22 -2.09 6.07
C GLY A 15 7.59 -2.21 4.59
N LEU A 16 6.62 -2.18 3.66
CA LEU A 16 6.93 -2.17 2.23
C LEU A 16 7.38 -0.78 1.78
N ARG A 17 8.36 -0.75 0.87
CA ARG A 17 8.72 0.46 0.14
C ARG A 17 7.63 0.76 -0.89
N VAL A 18 7.18 2.00 -0.93
CA VAL A 18 6.09 2.47 -1.78
C VAL A 18 6.47 3.74 -2.52
N ARG A 19 6.03 3.85 -3.77
CA ARG A 19 6.11 5.06 -4.59
C ARG A 19 4.72 5.43 -5.09
N VAL A 20 4.35 6.70 -4.98
CA VAL A 20 3.10 7.24 -5.52
C VAL A 20 3.30 7.55 -7.00
N LEU A 21 2.68 6.78 -7.88
CA LEU A 21 2.80 6.96 -9.33
C LEU A 21 1.87 8.06 -9.85
N SER A 22 0.67 8.12 -9.29
CA SER A 22 -0.35 9.12 -9.62
C SER A 22 -1.21 9.37 -8.40
N TYR A 23 -1.59 10.61 -8.18
CA TYR A 23 -2.41 11.04 -7.06
C TYR A 23 -3.31 12.21 -7.47
N THR A 24 -4.45 12.36 -6.79
CA THR A 24 -5.41 13.45 -7.08
C THR A 24 -4.79 14.83 -6.84
N ASP A 25 -4.03 14.99 -5.74
CA ASP A 25 -3.11 16.10 -5.55
C ASP A 25 -1.77 15.77 -6.22
N THR A 26 -1.48 16.45 -7.33
CA THR A 26 -0.30 16.18 -8.16
C THR A 26 1.02 16.44 -7.45
N ASN A 27 1.04 17.22 -6.36
CA ASN A 27 2.26 17.45 -5.57
C ASN A 27 2.74 16.19 -4.84
N LEU A 28 1.87 15.19 -4.69
CA LEU A 28 2.20 13.91 -4.09
C LEU A 28 2.69 12.88 -5.12
N ASN A 29 2.66 13.19 -6.42
CA ASN A 29 3.24 12.34 -7.45
C ASN A 29 4.75 12.23 -7.25
N GLY A 30 5.28 11.01 -7.30
CA GLY A 30 6.69 10.74 -7.05
C GLY A 30 7.06 10.65 -5.57
N LEU A 31 6.13 10.86 -4.62
CA LEU A 31 6.37 10.60 -3.20
C LEU A 31 6.83 9.14 -3.02
N GLU A 32 7.97 8.97 -2.37
CA GLU A 32 8.57 7.66 -2.14
C GLU A 32 8.99 7.50 -0.67
N GLY A 33 8.80 6.30 -0.12
CA GLY A 33 9.19 6.00 1.24
C GLY A 33 8.79 4.59 1.66
N VAL A 34 8.69 4.37 2.97
CA VAL A 34 8.25 3.12 3.59
C VAL A 34 6.89 3.34 4.25
N VAL A 35 5.97 2.39 4.09
CA VAL A 35 4.70 2.42 4.81
C VAL A 35 4.95 2.10 6.29
N ILE A 36 4.64 3.02 7.19
CA ILE A 36 4.83 2.83 8.64
C ILE A 36 3.53 2.69 9.42
N ASP A 37 2.40 3.08 8.83
CA ASP A 37 1.05 2.90 9.40
C ASP A 37 0.00 2.76 8.30
N GLU A 38 -1.08 2.02 8.61
CA GLU A 38 -2.23 1.80 7.73
C GLU A 38 -3.53 1.92 8.53
N THR A 39 -4.45 2.74 8.04
CA THR A 39 -5.83 2.80 8.54
C THR A 39 -6.80 2.25 7.51
N LEU A 40 -8.11 2.36 7.79
CA LEU A 40 -9.16 2.00 6.84
C LEU A 40 -8.95 2.66 5.46
N LYS A 41 -8.61 3.96 5.44
CA LYS A 41 -8.57 4.80 4.25
C LYS A 41 -7.20 5.40 3.94
N THR A 42 -6.24 5.34 4.86
CA THR A 42 -4.97 6.05 4.70
C THR A 42 -3.75 5.14 4.84
N LEU A 43 -2.65 5.57 4.25
CA LEU A 43 -1.29 5.08 4.51
C LEU A 43 -0.47 6.22 5.11
N LEU A 44 0.40 5.93 6.06
CA LEU A 44 1.45 6.85 6.50
C LEU A 44 2.77 6.40 5.88
N ILE A 45 3.37 7.28 5.09
CA ILE A 45 4.62 7.03 4.37
C ILE A 45 5.73 7.84 5.06
N GLU A 46 6.80 7.17 5.45
CA GLU A 46 8.03 7.80 5.93
C GLU A 46 9.04 7.85 4.78
N THR A 47 9.40 9.06 4.38
CA THR A 47 10.38 9.32 3.31
C THR A 47 11.81 9.04 3.80
N ALA A 48 12.77 8.93 2.87
CA ALA A 48 14.18 8.75 3.22
C ALA A 48 14.76 9.88 4.08
N GLU A 49 14.16 11.07 4.02
CA GLU A 49 14.54 12.26 4.81
C GLU A 49 13.87 12.29 6.20
N GLY A 50 13.11 11.25 6.56
CA GLY A 50 12.38 11.16 7.83
C GLY A 50 11.06 11.94 7.87
N ARG A 51 10.66 12.61 6.78
CA ARG A 51 9.35 13.27 6.69
C ARG A 51 8.24 12.22 6.63
N ARG A 52 7.18 12.42 7.42
CA ARG A 52 6.00 11.53 7.49
C ARG A 52 4.81 12.18 6.80
N ILE A 53 4.29 11.52 5.78
CA ILE A 53 3.19 12.04 4.95
C ILE A 53 2.05 11.03 4.95
N ARG A 54 0.86 11.47 5.36
CA ARG A 54 -0.35 10.63 5.36
C ARG A 54 -1.12 10.86 4.06
N VAL A 55 -1.37 9.79 3.33
CA VAL A 55 -2.08 9.81 2.04
C VAL A 55 -3.36 8.97 2.10
N PHE A 56 -4.36 9.36 1.33
CA PHE A 56 -5.60 8.60 1.14
C PHE A 56 -5.39 7.53 0.07
N LYS A 57 -5.80 6.29 0.37
CA LYS A 57 -5.71 5.17 -0.57
C LYS A 57 -6.52 5.45 -1.85
N PRO A 58 -7.80 5.88 -1.79
CA PRO A 58 -8.60 6.08 -3.01
C PRO A 58 -8.03 7.09 -4.00
N SER A 59 -7.28 8.06 -3.49
CA SER A 59 -6.77 9.17 -4.28
C SER A 59 -5.52 8.82 -5.08
N GLY A 60 -4.97 7.59 -4.94
CA GLY A 60 -3.65 7.26 -5.45
C GLY A 60 -3.53 5.93 -6.20
N VAL A 61 -2.53 5.88 -7.08
CA VAL A 61 -1.95 4.66 -7.66
C VAL A 61 -0.57 4.48 -7.05
N PHE A 62 -0.36 3.33 -6.41
CA PHE A 62 0.84 3.05 -5.61
C PHE A 62 1.61 1.90 -6.21
N GLU A 63 2.92 2.06 -6.30
CA GLU A 63 3.87 1.01 -6.64
C GLU A 63 4.51 0.49 -5.35
N PHE A 64 4.30 -0.79 -5.04
CA PHE A 64 4.90 -1.45 -3.88
C PHE A 64 6.05 -2.35 -4.31
N LYS A 65 7.20 -2.22 -3.64
CA LYS A 65 8.30 -3.17 -3.77
C LYS A 65 8.16 -4.27 -2.73
N LEU A 66 8.01 -5.50 -3.19
CA LEU A 66 7.90 -6.68 -2.35
C LEU A 66 9.27 -7.14 -1.84
N PRO A 67 9.33 -7.91 -0.73
CA PRO A 67 10.61 -8.37 -0.15
C PRO A 67 11.49 -9.19 -1.11
N HIS A 68 10.90 -9.80 -2.14
CA HIS A 68 11.60 -10.62 -3.13
C HIS A 68 12.01 -9.85 -4.40
N GLY A 69 11.88 -8.52 -4.39
CA GLY A 69 12.26 -7.65 -5.51
C GLY A 69 11.18 -7.46 -6.57
N GLU A 70 10.10 -8.25 -6.54
CA GLU A 70 8.91 -8.01 -7.36
C GLU A 70 8.30 -6.64 -7.05
N VAL A 71 7.83 -5.95 -8.09
CA VAL A 71 7.17 -4.65 -7.99
C VAL A 71 5.72 -4.79 -8.45
N VAL A 72 4.78 -4.22 -7.69
CA VAL A 72 3.35 -4.35 -7.95
C VAL A 72 2.69 -2.98 -7.91
N VAL A 73 1.95 -2.65 -8.98
CA VAL A 73 1.17 -1.40 -9.06
C VAL A 73 -0.27 -1.66 -8.68
N ILE A 74 -0.80 -0.86 -7.75
CA ILE A 74 -2.12 -1.04 -7.15
C ILE A 74 -2.84 0.30 -7.11
N LYS A 75 -4.06 0.34 -7.65
CA LYS A 75 -5.01 1.43 -7.36
C LYS A 75 -5.41 1.34 -5.90
N GLY A 76 -5.26 2.42 -5.13
CA GLY A 76 -5.42 2.34 -3.68
C GLY A 76 -6.84 2.00 -3.23
N ASP A 77 -7.87 2.19 -4.07
CA ASP A 77 -9.22 1.67 -3.84
C ASP A 77 -9.25 0.16 -3.57
N LEU A 78 -8.37 -0.61 -4.22
CA LEU A 78 -8.30 -2.06 -4.07
C LEU A 78 -7.81 -2.51 -2.68
N ILE A 79 -7.10 -1.63 -1.97
CA ILE A 79 -6.60 -1.87 -0.61
C ILE A 79 -7.38 -1.09 0.46
N LEU A 80 -8.61 -0.67 0.14
CA LEU A 80 -9.55 -0.17 1.14
C LEU A 80 -9.92 -1.25 2.16
N GLY A 81 -9.90 -0.87 3.44
CA GLY A 81 -10.06 -1.78 4.58
C GLY A 81 -8.89 -1.68 5.55
N ARG A 82 -9.13 -2.04 6.81
CA ARG A 82 -8.05 -2.21 7.79
C ARG A 82 -7.22 -3.47 7.44
N PRO A 83 -5.94 -3.56 7.85
CA PRO A 83 -5.10 -4.74 7.60
C PRO A 83 -5.80 -6.07 7.95
N ALA A 84 -6.39 -6.13 9.15
CA ALA A 84 -7.11 -7.31 9.65
C ALA A 84 -8.36 -7.67 8.82
N GLU A 85 -9.04 -6.68 8.24
CA GLU A 85 -10.22 -6.91 7.40
C GLU A 85 -9.82 -7.47 6.04
N ARG A 86 -8.74 -6.95 5.45
CA ARG A 86 -8.21 -7.41 4.15
C ARG A 86 -7.74 -8.87 4.24
N LEU A 87 -7.07 -9.25 5.33
CA LEU A 87 -6.66 -10.64 5.59
C LEU A 87 -7.85 -11.62 5.64
N LYS A 88 -9.00 -11.20 6.17
CA LYS A 88 -10.22 -12.03 6.20
C LYS A 88 -10.78 -12.29 4.81
N ARG A 89 -10.58 -11.39 3.83
CA ARG A 89 -11.06 -11.57 2.45
C ARG A 89 -10.35 -12.73 1.75
N LEU A 90 -9.06 -12.95 2.01
CA LEU A 90 -8.32 -14.09 1.48
C LEU A 90 -8.95 -15.42 1.89
N LYS A 91 -9.35 -15.54 3.18
CA LYS A 91 -10.01 -16.76 3.69
C LYS A 91 -11.34 -17.05 3.00
N ARG A 92 -12.08 -16.03 2.57
CA ARG A 92 -13.35 -16.20 1.83
C ARG A 92 -13.11 -16.65 0.39
N ARG A 93 -12.01 -16.23 -0.24
CA ARG A 93 -11.67 -16.59 -1.62
C ARG A 93 -11.15 -18.03 -1.77
N LEU A 94 -10.57 -18.59 -0.71
CA LEU A 94 -10.04 -19.97 -0.69
C LEU A 94 -11.08 -21.01 -0.21
N LYS A 95 -12.28 -20.57 0.17
CA LYS A 95 -13.44 -21.43 0.38
C LYS A 95 -14.20 -21.56 -0.92
#